data_AF-A0AAX2VBU1-F1
#
_entry.id   AF-A0AAX2VBU1-F1
#
_cell.length_a   1.000
_cell.length_b   1.000
_cell.length_c   1.000
_cell.angle_alpha   90.00
_cell.angle_beta   90.00
_cell.angle_gamma   90.00
#
_symmetry.space_group_name_H-M   'P 1'
#
loop_
_entity.id
_entity.type
_entity.pdbx_description
1 polymer ?
#
loop_
_entity_poly.entity_id
_entity_poly.type
_entity_poly.pdbx_seq_one_letter_code
_entity_poly.pdbx_strand_id
1 'polypeptide(L)'
;MKPMKLLLALSVIAVTQQAIAEDEYDYRAFPTAEQIADLQDEDNDGVINARDLCPGTPAGSEVDNDGCGEYIKASEKMQVRVLFANDSDEINPVFRRQIRELSEFLKDYPTTSIELQGYASKTGDSKHNQDLSERRAKNVRDALLSYGIEPNRVRIIGFGDTHLAEQGTDQVSHALNRRVTASVVGYKGKVKKEWTIFTTLPEAES
;
A
#
# COMPACT_ATOMS: atom_id res chain seq x y z
N MET A 1 43.37 -50.08 93.25
CA MET A 1 42.83 -49.10 94.22
C MET A 1 41.66 -48.35 93.60
N LYS A 2 40.58 -48.11 94.37
CA LYS A 2 39.54 -47.06 94.14
C LYS A 2 40.08 -45.72 94.69
N PRO A 3 39.51 -44.51 94.46
CA PRO A 3 38.12 -44.15 94.07
C PRO A 3 38.06 -43.58 92.62
N MET A 4 37.09 -42.77 92.14
CA MET A 4 35.94 -42.05 92.72
C MET A 4 34.77 -41.94 91.70
N LYS A 5 33.61 -41.45 92.13
CA LYS A 5 32.50 -40.99 91.26
C LYS A 5 32.52 -39.46 91.10
N LEU A 6 32.08 -38.93 89.96
CA LEU A 6 31.39 -37.64 89.94
C LEU A 6 30.35 -37.62 88.81
N LEU A 7 29.07 -37.45 89.19
CA LEU A 7 27.98 -37.10 88.29
C LEU A 7 27.90 -35.57 88.26
N LEU A 8 27.84 -34.97 87.07
CA LEU A 8 27.45 -33.58 86.86
C LEU A 8 26.38 -33.52 85.78
N ALA A 9 25.44 -32.60 85.90
CA ALA A 9 24.25 -32.51 85.05
C ALA A 9 24.12 -31.12 84.41
N LEU A 10 23.37 -31.06 83.30
CA LEU A 10 23.03 -29.86 82.49
C LEU A 10 24.25 -29.20 81.79
N SER A 11 24.09 -28.50 80.65
CA SER A 11 22.88 -28.04 79.95
C SER A 11 23.04 -28.15 78.43
N VAL A 12 21.93 -28.21 77.69
CA VAL A 12 21.93 -28.13 76.21
C VAL A 12 21.92 -26.66 75.81
N ILE A 13 23.04 -26.15 75.28
CA ILE A 13 23.10 -24.83 74.64
C ILE A 13 22.87 -25.04 73.15
N ALA A 14 21.65 -24.76 72.69
CA ALA A 14 21.34 -24.70 71.27
C ALA A 14 21.94 -23.40 70.69
N VAL A 15 23.12 -23.51 70.06
CA VAL A 15 23.70 -22.40 69.31
C VAL A 15 22.87 -22.19 68.05
N THR A 16 22.04 -21.16 68.04
CA THR A 16 21.30 -20.77 66.84
C THR A 16 22.28 -20.21 65.81
N GLN A 17 22.59 -20.99 64.78
CA GLN A 17 23.25 -20.47 63.58
C GLN A 17 22.32 -19.43 62.92
N GLN A 18 22.67 -18.16 63.08
CA GLN A 18 22.18 -17.12 62.19
C GLN A 18 22.85 -17.32 60.84
N ALA A 19 22.19 -18.06 59.96
CA ALA A 19 22.52 -18.09 58.55
C ALA A 19 22.17 -16.71 57.97
N ILE A 20 23.18 -15.82 57.88
CA ILE A 20 23.10 -14.66 57.01
C ILE A 20 23.27 -15.21 55.59
N ALA A 21 22.17 -15.29 54.86
CA ALA A 21 22.21 -15.49 53.41
C ALA A 21 22.63 -14.15 52.79
N GLU A 22 23.89 -14.04 52.39
CA GLU A 22 24.33 -12.97 51.51
C GLU A 22 23.97 -13.39 50.07
N ASP A 23 22.96 -12.75 49.48
CA ASP A 23 22.60 -12.96 48.09
C ASP A 23 23.69 -12.36 47.18
N GLU A 24 24.61 -13.21 46.70
CA GLU A 24 25.62 -12.82 45.72
C GLU A 24 24.98 -12.74 44.31
N TYR A 25 24.63 -11.53 43.89
CA TYR A 25 24.07 -11.27 42.55
C TYR A 25 25.20 -11.08 41.52
N ASP A 26 25.24 -11.96 40.51
CA ASP A 26 26.13 -11.83 39.34
C ASP A 26 25.87 -10.52 38.59
N TYR A 27 26.83 -9.59 38.65
CA TYR A 27 26.70 -8.27 38.04
C TYR A 27 26.79 -8.37 36.52
N ARG A 28 25.62 -8.32 35.88
CA ARG A 28 25.53 -8.07 34.44
C ARG A 28 25.85 -6.60 34.18
N ALA A 29 26.99 -6.36 33.55
CA ALA A 29 27.33 -5.03 33.04
C ALA A 29 26.21 -4.49 32.15
N PHE A 30 25.84 -3.23 32.35
CA PHE A 30 24.92 -2.55 31.44
C PHE A 30 25.54 -2.52 30.03
N PRO A 31 24.74 -2.69 28.97
CA PRO A 31 25.24 -2.51 27.61
C PRO A 31 25.80 -1.10 27.47
N THR A 32 27.05 -0.99 27.03
CA THR A 32 27.67 0.31 26.78
C THR A 32 27.02 0.90 25.54
N ALA A 33 26.30 2.01 25.69
CA ALA A 33 25.74 2.72 24.55
C ALA A 33 26.86 3.38 23.75
N GLU A 34 26.99 3.04 22.48
CA GLU A 34 27.93 3.70 21.56
C GLU A 34 27.41 5.11 21.28
N GLN A 35 28.11 6.13 21.78
CA GLN A 35 27.74 7.54 21.60
C GLN A 35 28.37 8.07 20.33
N ILE A 36 27.62 8.04 19.22
CA ILE A 36 28.03 8.67 17.97
C ILE A 36 27.85 10.18 18.13
N ALA A 37 28.96 10.92 18.25
CA ALA A 37 28.94 12.37 18.47
C ALA A 37 28.84 13.16 17.14
N ASP A 38 27.97 12.72 16.22
CA ASP A 38 27.73 13.44 14.97
C ASP A 38 26.60 14.45 15.13
N LEU A 39 26.99 15.71 15.36
CA LEU A 39 26.08 16.85 15.56
C LEU A 39 25.76 17.58 14.26
N GLN A 40 26.12 17.01 13.11
CA GLN A 40 25.72 17.51 11.79
C GLN A 40 24.27 17.12 11.49
N ASP A 41 23.70 17.78 10.48
CA ASP A 41 22.37 17.55 9.93
C ASP A 41 22.58 17.56 8.40
N GLU A 42 22.68 16.38 7.79
CA GLU A 42 23.11 16.24 6.38
C GLU A 42 22.01 16.57 5.37
N ASP A 43 20.74 16.30 5.68
CA ASP A 43 19.59 16.57 4.80
C ASP A 43 18.84 17.87 5.15
N ASN A 44 19.21 18.51 6.27
CA ASN A 44 18.72 19.81 6.76
C ASN A 44 17.23 19.75 7.14
N ASP A 45 16.81 18.63 7.74
CA ASP A 45 15.43 18.40 8.18
C ASP A 45 15.15 18.90 9.62
N GLY A 46 16.20 19.21 10.39
CA GLY A 46 16.15 19.70 11.76
C GLY A 46 16.54 18.67 12.83
N VAL A 47 16.83 17.42 12.45
CA VAL A 47 17.31 16.35 13.33
C VAL A 47 18.77 16.03 13.03
N ILE A 48 19.63 16.07 14.05
CA ILE A 48 21.05 15.74 13.87
C ILE A 48 21.25 14.25 13.55
N ASN A 49 22.26 13.94 12.74
CA ASN A 49 22.67 12.58 12.33
C ASN A 49 22.76 11.58 13.50
N ALA A 50 23.22 12.03 14.69
CA ALA A 50 23.28 11.18 15.89
C ALA A 50 21.91 10.75 16.48
N ARG A 51 20.81 11.30 15.97
CA ARG A 51 19.43 11.06 16.41
C ARG A 51 18.47 10.70 15.26
N ASP A 52 18.85 11.01 14.02
CA ASP A 52 18.06 10.73 12.83
C ASP A 52 18.03 9.22 12.51
N LEU A 53 16.83 8.68 12.30
CA LEU A 53 16.57 7.30 11.89
C LEU A 53 16.26 7.18 10.38
N CYS A 54 16.07 8.30 9.69
CA CYS A 54 15.54 8.43 8.34
C CYS A 54 16.41 9.33 7.42
N PRO A 55 17.72 9.09 7.29
CA PRO A 55 18.63 9.97 6.56
C PRO A 55 18.25 10.15 5.09
N GLY A 56 18.17 11.40 4.66
CA GLY A 56 17.67 11.81 3.36
C GLY A 56 16.17 12.13 3.34
N THR A 57 15.60 12.59 4.46
CA THR A 57 14.20 13.00 4.54
C THR A 57 13.92 14.12 3.52
N PRO A 58 12.86 14.00 2.68
CA PRO A 58 12.66 14.95 1.58
C PRO A 58 12.42 16.38 2.07
N ALA A 59 13.25 17.34 1.65
CA ALA A 59 13.19 18.76 2.07
C ALA A 59 11.77 19.34 2.16
N GLY A 60 11.45 19.94 3.32
CA GLY A 60 10.13 20.49 3.65
C GLY A 60 9.07 19.43 4.00
N SER A 61 9.46 18.20 4.35
CA SER A 61 8.55 17.23 4.97
C SER A 61 8.03 17.75 6.30
N GLU A 62 6.86 17.26 6.73
CA GLU A 62 6.51 17.28 8.15
C GLU A 62 7.26 16.12 8.82
N VAL A 63 8.24 16.47 9.65
CA VAL A 63 9.21 15.56 10.30
C VAL A 63 8.84 15.36 11.77
N ASP A 64 9.02 14.14 12.29
CA ASP A 64 8.86 13.82 13.71
C ASP A 64 10.15 14.01 14.54
N ASN A 65 10.20 13.47 15.76
CA ASN A 65 11.37 13.63 16.64
C ASN A 65 12.55 12.71 16.28
N ASP A 66 12.36 11.79 15.34
CA ASP A 66 13.29 10.75 14.95
C ASP A 66 13.82 10.98 13.51
N GLY A 67 13.57 12.15 12.91
CA GLY A 67 13.99 12.52 11.55
C GLY A 67 13.09 11.96 10.45
N CYS A 68 11.95 11.36 10.79
CA CYS A 68 11.13 10.63 9.83
C CYS A 68 9.94 11.47 9.32
N GLY A 69 9.85 11.63 7.99
CA GLY A 69 8.74 12.33 7.33
C GLY A 69 7.47 11.49 7.11
N GLU A 70 6.28 12.08 7.32
CA GLU A 70 5.00 11.41 7.03
C GLU A 70 4.65 11.42 5.52
N TYR A 71 4.00 10.35 5.04
CA TYR A 71 3.47 10.25 3.66
C TYR A 71 1.95 10.20 3.65
N ILE A 72 1.30 11.23 3.10
CA ILE A 72 -0.14 11.20 2.84
C ILE A 72 -0.45 10.26 1.67
N LYS A 73 -1.48 9.43 1.84
CA LYS A 73 -2.01 8.57 0.78
C LYS A 73 -2.82 9.40 -0.20
N ALA A 74 -2.15 9.99 -1.20
CA ALA A 74 -2.86 10.60 -2.31
C ALA A 74 -3.50 9.49 -3.16
N SER A 75 -4.81 9.59 -3.36
CA SER A 75 -5.53 8.74 -4.30
C SER A 75 -5.97 9.56 -5.52
N GLU A 76 -5.79 9.02 -6.72
CA GLU A 76 -6.31 9.62 -7.95
C GLU A 76 -7.14 8.56 -8.68
N LYS A 77 -8.29 8.96 -9.24
CA LYS A 77 -9.25 8.04 -9.87
C LYS A 77 -9.40 8.36 -11.35
N MET A 78 -9.18 7.36 -12.19
CA MET A 78 -9.40 7.45 -13.63
C MET A 78 -10.53 6.50 -14.06
N GLN A 79 -11.35 6.95 -15.02
CA GLN A 79 -12.38 6.13 -15.66
C GLN A 79 -12.23 6.18 -17.18
N VAL A 80 -12.43 5.04 -17.83
CA VAL A 80 -12.36 4.91 -19.30
C VAL A 80 -13.62 4.22 -19.82
N ARG A 81 -14.11 4.69 -20.98
CA ARG A 81 -15.24 4.12 -21.72
C ARG A 81 -14.93 4.18 -23.22
N VAL A 82 -14.55 3.03 -23.78
CA VAL A 82 -14.32 2.85 -25.22
C VAL A 82 -15.61 2.33 -25.85
N LEU A 83 -16.12 2.98 -26.90
CA LEU A 83 -17.32 2.53 -27.62
C LEU A 83 -16.95 1.83 -28.94
N PHE A 84 -17.78 0.87 -29.35
CA PHE A 84 -17.53 0.01 -30.51
C PHE A 84 -18.66 0.06 -31.55
N ALA A 85 -18.29 -0.10 -32.82
CA ALA A 85 -19.23 -0.29 -33.91
C ALA A 85 -20.03 -1.60 -33.73
N ASN A 86 -21.11 -1.74 -34.50
CA ASN A 86 -21.90 -2.98 -34.48
C ASN A 86 -21.03 -4.16 -34.94
N ASP A 87 -21.16 -5.28 -34.23
CA ASP A 87 -20.41 -6.53 -34.48
C ASP A 87 -18.88 -6.40 -34.62
N SER A 88 -18.29 -5.35 -34.04
CA SER A 88 -16.86 -5.05 -34.14
C SER A 88 -16.19 -4.96 -32.77
N ASP A 89 -14.94 -5.42 -32.72
CA ASP A 89 -13.99 -5.29 -31.63
C ASP A 89 -12.82 -4.33 -31.98
N GLU A 90 -12.88 -3.63 -33.12
CA GLU A 90 -11.88 -2.65 -33.52
C GLU A 90 -11.97 -1.37 -32.68
N ILE A 91 -10.81 -0.89 -32.21
CA ILE A 91 -10.72 0.36 -31.45
C ILE A 91 -10.71 1.55 -32.42
N ASN A 92 -11.78 2.33 -32.40
CA ASN A 92 -11.85 3.58 -33.14
C ASN A 92 -10.68 4.50 -32.73
N PRO A 93 -9.92 5.09 -33.69
CA PRO A 93 -8.77 5.96 -33.41
C PRO A 93 -9.01 7.08 -32.39
N VAL A 94 -10.24 7.61 -32.27
CA VAL A 94 -10.61 8.64 -31.29
C VAL A 94 -10.31 8.22 -29.85
N PHE A 95 -10.48 6.93 -29.51
CA PHE A 95 -10.21 6.42 -28.16
C PHE A 95 -8.72 6.15 -27.88
N ARG A 96 -7.83 6.19 -28.90
CA ARG A 96 -6.40 5.89 -28.71
C ARG A 96 -5.69 6.86 -27.76
N ARG A 97 -6.18 8.11 -27.66
CA ARG A 97 -5.68 9.09 -26.68
C ARG A 97 -6.07 8.68 -25.25
N GLN A 98 -7.33 8.36 -25.01
CA GLN A 98 -7.81 7.95 -23.69
C GLN A 98 -7.15 6.65 -23.19
N ILE A 99 -6.88 5.70 -24.08
CA ILE A 99 -6.14 4.47 -23.74
C ILE A 99 -4.66 4.77 -23.44
N ARG A 100 -4.07 5.80 -24.08
CA ARG A 100 -2.70 6.26 -23.78
C ARG A 100 -2.64 6.96 -22.42
N GLU A 101 -3.55 7.90 -22.16
CA GLU A 101 -3.71 8.58 -20.86
C GLU A 101 -3.84 7.52 -19.73
N LEU A 102 -4.60 6.44 -19.97
CA LEU A 102 -4.72 5.32 -19.02
C LEU A 102 -3.41 4.54 -18.83
N SER A 103 -2.62 4.35 -19.88
CA SER A 103 -1.29 3.73 -19.76
C SER A 103 -0.27 4.63 -19.05
N GLU A 104 -0.40 5.95 -19.17
CA GLU A 104 0.44 6.92 -18.46
C GLU A 104 0.10 6.89 -16.96
N PHE A 105 -1.20 6.96 -16.63
CA PHE A 105 -1.69 6.74 -15.26
C PHE A 105 -1.18 5.42 -14.66
N LEU A 106 -1.29 4.29 -15.38
CA LEU A 106 -0.79 3.01 -14.87
C LEU A 106 0.74 2.97 -14.70
N LYS A 107 1.52 3.82 -15.37
CA LYS A 107 2.97 3.94 -15.12
C LYS A 107 3.27 4.76 -13.87
N ASP A 108 2.51 5.83 -13.62
CA ASP A 108 2.66 6.67 -12.43
C ASP A 108 2.30 5.95 -11.13
N TYR A 109 1.43 4.93 -11.22
CA TYR A 109 0.99 4.07 -10.13
C TYR A 109 1.37 2.59 -10.38
N PRO A 110 2.65 2.19 -10.26
CA PRO A 110 3.13 0.87 -10.69
C PRO A 110 2.54 -0.31 -9.91
N THR A 111 2.08 -0.10 -8.68
CA THR A 111 1.43 -1.11 -7.82
C THR A 111 -0.04 -1.36 -8.18
N THR A 112 -0.68 -0.46 -8.92
CA THR A 112 -2.10 -0.53 -9.26
C THR A 112 -2.35 -1.55 -10.37
N SER A 113 -3.37 -2.40 -10.22
CA SER A 113 -3.87 -3.27 -11.29
C SER A 113 -5.25 -2.81 -11.75
N ILE A 114 -5.64 -3.20 -12.96
CA ILE A 114 -6.89 -2.76 -13.59
C ILE A 114 -7.68 -3.95 -14.16
N GLU A 115 -9.00 -3.83 -14.12
CA GLU A 115 -9.92 -4.72 -14.83
C GLU A 115 -10.59 -3.97 -15.98
N LEU A 116 -10.53 -4.54 -17.18
CA LEU A 116 -11.27 -4.08 -18.35
C LEU A 116 -12.53 -4.94 -18.52
N GLN A 117 -13.68 -4.29 -18.47
CA GLN A 117 -14.99 -4.92 -18.54
C GLN A 117 -15.60 -4.69 -19.91
N GLY A 118 -15.76 -5.75 -20.71
CA GLY A 118 -16.33 -5.71 -22.05
C GLY A 118 -17.81 -6.04 -22.08
N TYR A 119 -18.56 -5.38 -22.98
CA TYR A 119 -20.00 -5.53 -23.12
C TYR A 119 -20.45 -5.56 -24.59
N ALA A 120 -21.63 -6.11 -24.81
CA ALA A 120 -22.36 -6.15 -26.07
C ALA A 120 -23.79 -5.61 -25.90
N SER A 121 -24.45 -5.34 -27.03
CA SER A 121 -25.87 -4.99 -27.08
C SER A 121 -26.74 -6.25 -26.99
N LYS A 122 -27.97 -6.13 -26.46
CA LYS A 122 -28.96 -7.21 -26.35
C LYS A 122 -29.36 -7.88 -27.68
N THR A 123 -29.02 -7.26 -28.81
CA THR A 123 -29.26 -7.81 -30.14
C THR A 123 -28.20 -8.84 -30.51
N GLY A 124 -28.62 -9.97 -31.07
CA GLY A 124 -27.73 -11.06 -31.50
C GLY A 124 -27.88 -12.32 -30.65
N ASP A 125 -27.00 -13.28 -30.88
CA ASP A 125 -26.87 -14.47 -30.04
C ASP A 125 -26.03 -14.17 -28.79
N SER A 126 -26.46 -14.66 -27.62
CA SER A 126 -25.81 -14.32 -26.35
C SER A 126 -24.41 -14.94 -26.21
N LYS A 127 -24.14 -16.11 -26.81
CA LYS A 127 -22.80 -16.70 -26.82
C LYS A 127 -21.87 -15.88 -27.72
N HIS A 128 -22.33 -15.49 -28.91
CA HIS A 128 -21.59 -14.57 -29.78
C HIS A 128 -21.31 -13.22 -29.09
N ASN A 129 -22.30 -12.68 -28.39
CA ASN A 129 -22.16 -11.45 -27.60
C ASN A 129 -21.15 -11.60 -26.47
N GLN A 130 -21.11 -12.74 -25.77
CA GLN A 130 -20.09 -13.06 -24.78
C GLN A 130 -18.69 -13.05 -25.42
N ASP A 131 -18.46 -13.86 -26.45
CA ASP A 131 -17.17 -13.96 -27.15
C ASP A 131 -16.71 -12.60 -27.70
N LEU A 132 -17.63 -11.80 -28.26
CA LEU A 132 -17.36 -10.46 -28.78
C LEU A 132 -16.98 -9.46 -27.67
N SER A 133 -17.62 -9.55 -26.51
CA SER A 133 -17.32 -8.71 -25.35
C SER A 133 -15.91 -8.98 -24.80
N GLU A 134 -15.48 -10.24 -24.78
CA GLU A 134 -14.13 -10.64 -24.40
C GLU A 134 -13.08 -10.17 -25.41
N ARG A 135 -13.35 -10.30 -26.72
CA ARG A 135 -12.46 -9.77 -27.77
C ARG A 135 -12.28 -8.26 -27.68
N ARG A 136 -13.35 -7.49 -27.42
CA ARG A 136 -13.27 -6.04 -27.18
C ARG A 136 -12.34 -5.71 -26.00
N ALA A 137 -12.53 -6.37 -24.86
CA ALA A 137 -11.69 -6.15 -23.68
C ALA A 137 -10.23 -6.56 -23.94
N LYS A 138 -10.03 -7.67 -24.66
CA LYS A 138 -8.70 -8.12 -25.13
C LYS A 138 -8.02 -7.10 -26.03
N ASN A 139 -8.71 -6.48 -26.99
CA ASN A 139 -8.08 -5.50 -27.88
C ASN A 139 -7.67 -4.22 -27.13
N VAL A 140 -8.47 -3.78 -26.14
CA VAL A 140 -8.10 -2.65 -25.26
C VAL A 140 -6.91 -3.03 -24.36
N ARG A 141 -6.89 -4.26 -23.84
CA ARG A 141 -5.74 -4.81 -23.09
C ARG A 141 -4.47 -4.79 -23.95
N ASP A 142 -4.52 -5.35 -25.15
CA ASP A 142 -3.37 -5.47 -26.04
C ASP A 142 -2.85 -4.09 -26.49
N ALA A 143 -3.74 -3.08 -26.60
CA ALA A 143 -3.35 -1.69 -26.77
C ALA A 143 -2.59 -1.12 -25.56
N LEU A 144 -3.01 -1.42 -24.31
CA LEU A 144 -2.25 -1.05 -23.11
C LEU A 144 -0.89 -1.75 -23.03
N LEU A 145 -0.80 -3.04 -23.39
CA LEU A 145 0.49 -3.74 -23.49
C LEU A 145 1.41 -3.08 -24.54
N SER A 146 0.87 -2.64 -25.68
CA SER A 146 1.64 -1.92 -26.70
C SER A 146 2.21 -0.58 -26.22
N TYR A 147 1.63 -0.01 -25.16
CA TYR A 147 2.15 1.18 -24.48
C TYR A 147 3.08 0.84 -23.30
N GLY A 148 3.42 -0.43 -23.06
CA GLY A 148 4.37 -0.88 -22.05
C GLY A 148 3.78 -1.16 -20.67
N ILE A 149 2.50 -1.55 -20.59
CA ILE A 149 1.90 -2.06 -19.35
C ILE A 149 2.14 -3.57 -19.25
N GLU A 150 2.64 -4.00 -18.09
CA GLU A 150 2.85 -5.41 -17.74
C GLU A 150 1.56 -6.25 -17.89
N PRO A 151 1.59 -7.43 -18.53
CA PRO A 151 0.39 -8.26 -18.76
C PRO A 151 -0.33 -8.68 -17.48
N ASN A 152 0.40 -8.90 -16.38
CA ASN A 152 -0.16 -9.31 -15.08
C ASN A 152 -0.98 -8.21 -14.38
N ARG A 153 -0.84 -6.94 -14.79
CA ARG A 153 -1.57 -5.79 -14.23
C ARG A 153 -2.92 -5.54 -14.87
N VAL A 154 -3.27 -6.24 -15.97
CA VAL A 154 -4.50 -5.98 -16.74
C VAL A 154 -5.35 -7.25 -16.86
N ARG A 155 -6.37 -7.35 -16.00
CA ARG A 155 -7.43 -8.38 -16.12
C ARG A 155 -8.47 -7.96 -17.15
N ILE A 156 -9.09 -8.93 -17.82
CA ILE A 156 -10.27 -8.72 -18.68
C ILE A 156 -11.43 -9.57 -18.19
N ILE A 157 -12.65 -9.05 -18.31
CA ILE A 157 -13.91 -9.79 -18.16
C ILE A 157 -14.84 -9.40 -19.31
N GLY A 158 -15.41 -10.38 -20.01
CA GLY A 158 -16.56 -10.16 -20.88
C GLY A 158 -17.86 -10.43 -20.12
N PHE A 159 -18.83 -9.51 -20.22
CA PHE A 159 -20.18 -9.68 -19.66
C PHE A 159 -21.23 -9.98 -20.73
N GLY A 160 -20.84 -10.05 -22.00
CA GLY A 160 -21.78 -10.21 -23.12
C GLY A 160 -22.87 -9.14 -23.10
N ASP A 161 -24.10 -9.58 -23.28
CA ASP A 161 -25.32 -8.77 -23.27
C ASP A 161 -26.06 -8.74 -21.91
N THR A 162 -25.48 -9.34 -20.87
CA THR A 162 -26.13 -9.47 -19.55
C THR A 162 -26.14 -8.17 -18.73
N HIS A 163 -25.21 -7.24 -18.99
CA HIS A 163 -25.00 -6.02 -18.19
C HIS A 163 -25.11 -4.74 -19.04
N LEU A 164 -26.34 -4.47 -19.48
CA LEU A 164 -26.68 -3.30 -20.28
C LEU A 164 -26.61 -2.01 -19.44
N ALA A 165 -25.98 -0.97 -19.98
CA ALA A 165 -26.05 0.38 -19.45
C ALA A 165 -27.39 1.06 -19.81
N GLU A 166 -27.90 0.81 -21.02
CA GLU A 166 -29.16 1.35 -21.52
C GLU A 166 -30.14 0.23 -21.86
N GLN A 167 -31.39 0.36 -21.45
CA GLN A 167 -32.43 -0.67 -21.68
C GLN A 167 -33.23 -0.44 -22.98
N GLY A 168 -32.99 0.67 -23.68
CA GLY A 168 -33.68 1.00 -24.93
C GLY A 168 -33.33 0.05 -26.09
N THR A 169 -34.27 -0.06 -27.03
CA THR A 169 -34.17 -0.89 -28.25
C THR A 169 -33.81 -0.09 -29.50
N ASP A 170 -33.44 1.17 -29.33
CA ASP A 170 -32.99 2.07 -30.39
C ASP A 170 -31.47 1.94 -30.66
N GLN A 171 -31.02 2.51 -31.77
CA GLN A 171 -29.62 2.43 -32.21
C GLN A 171 -28.63 3.12 -31.26
N VAL A 172 -29.05 4.16 -30.53
CA VAL A 172 -28.21 4.90 -29.57
C VAL A 172 -28.03 4.06 -28.31
N SER A 173 -29.11 3.52 -27.75
CA SER A 173 -29.07 2.56 -26.63
C SER A 173 -28.18 1.36 -26.96
N HIS A 174 -28.30 0.79 -28.16
CA HIS A 174 -27.39 -0.28 -28.59
C HIS A 174 -25.93 0.18 -28.73
N ALA A 175 -25.67 1.42 -29.18
CA ALA A 175 -24.31 1.96 -29.26
C ALA A 175 -23.65 2.19 -27.89
N LEU A 176 -24.40 2.67 -26.91
CA LEU A 176 -23.92 2.85 -25.53
C LEU A 176 -23.66 1.52 -24.82
N ASN A 177 -24.36 0.46 -25.21
CA ASN A 177 -24.13 -0.89 -24.69
C ASN A 177 -22.87 -1.57 -25.26
N ARG A 178 -22.50 -1.32 -26.51
CA ARG A 178 -21.26 -1.85 -27.13
C ARG A 178 -20.03 -1.07 -26.63
N ARG A 179 -19.56 -1.41 -25.44
CA ARG A 179 -18.48 -0.68 -24.75
C ARG A 179 -17.44 -1.61 -24.11
N VAL A 180 -16.27 -1.05 -23.81
CA VAL A 180 -15.39 -1.52 -22.74
C VAL A 180 -15.27 -0.40 -21.72
N THR A 181 -15.43 -0.73 -20.43
CA THR A 181 -15.22 0.22 -19.33
C THR A 181 -14.16 -0.26 -18.36
N ALA A 182 -13.50 0.69 -17.72
CA ALA A 182 -12.62 0.45 -16.58
C ALA A 182 -12.68 1.64 -15.63
N SER A 183 -12.57 1.38 -14.34
CA SER A 183 -12.34 2.38 -13.30
C SER A 183 -11.15 1.92 -12.48
N VAL A 184 -10.22 2.82 -12.22
CA VAL A 184 -8.97 2.53 -11.52
C VAL A 184 -8.68 3.62 -10.49
N VAL A 185 -8.15 3.22 -9.34
CA VAL A 185 -7.65 4.13 -8.31
C VAL A 185 -6.16 3.87 -8.12
N GLY A 186 -5.38 4.93 -8.29
CA GLY A 186 -3.95 4.95 -8.07
C GLY A 186 -3.66 5.48 -6.67
N TYR A 187 -2.92 4.74 -5.86
CA TYR A 187 -2.45 5.22 -4.56
C TYR A 187 -0.96 5.52 -4.63
N LYS A 188 -0.58 6.75 -4.28
CA LYS A 188 0.82 7.19 -4.21
C LYS A 188 1.04 7.94 -2.91
N GLY A 189 2.08 7.57 -2.18
CA GLY A 189 2.57 8.40 -1.08
C GLY A 189 3.04 9.73 -1.65
N LYS A 190 2.36 10.82 -1.30
CA LYS A 190 2.91 12.17 -1.46
C LYS A 190 3.49 12.54 -0.09
N VAL A 191 4.69 13.11 -0.07
CA VAL A 191 5.30 13.63 1.17
C VAL A 191 4.34 14.63 1.79
N LYS A 192 3.97 14.42 3.05
CA LYS A 192 3.24 15.42 3.84
C LYS A 192 4.19 16.58 4.05
N LYS A 193 3.83 17.76 3.55
CA LYS A 193 4.68 18.95 3.68
C LYS A 193 4.37 19.66 4.99
N GLU A 194 5.40 20.24 5.59
CA GLU A 194 5.24 21.13 6.74
C GLU A 194 4.24 22.26 6.42
N TRP A 195 3.49 22.70 7.44
CA TRP A 195 2.57 23.82 7.26
C TRP A 195 3.35 25.13 7.14
N THR A 196 3.05 25.92 6.12
CA THR A 196 3.59 27.28 5.95
C THR A 196 2.48 28.28 5.66
N ILE A 197 2.79 29.58 5.76
CA ILE A 197 1.86 30.66 5.40
C ILE A 197 1.39 30.62 3.93
N PHE A 198 2.02 29.79 3.08
CA PHE A 198 1.65 29.56 1.69
C PHE A 198 0.93 28.22 1.45
N THR A 199 0.82 27.35 2.46
CA THR A 199 0.08 26.08 2.33
C THR A 199 -1.43 26.31 2.40
N THR A 200 -2.14 25.86 1.36
CA THR A 200 -3.60 25.74 1.38
C THR A 200 -4.00 24.44 2.08
N LEU A 201 -5.03 24.48 2.93
CA LEU A 201 -5.63 23.26 3.47
C LEU A 201 -6.08 22.35 2.31
N PRO A 202 -5.91 21.03 2.40
CA PRO A 202 -6.44 20.11 1.40
C PRO A 202 -7.97 20.24 1.33
N GLU A 203 -8.52 20.19 0.12
CA GLU A 203 -9.98 20.10 -0.06
C GLU A 203 -10.48 18.85 0.66
N ALA A 204 -11.49 19.02 1.52
CA ALA A 204 -12.09 17.90 2.22
C ALA A 204 -12.80 16.99 1.21
N GLU A 205 -12.35 15.75 1.05
CA GLU A 205 -13.01 14.75 0.22
C GLU A 205 -14.44 14.52 0.73
N SER A 206 -15.44 14.90 -0.09
CA SER A 206 -16.87 14.83 0.20
C SER A 206 -17.57 13.67 -0.51
#